data_AF-A0A7J7P749-F1
#
_entry.id   AF-A0A7J7P749-F1
#
_cell.length_a   1.000
_cell.length_b   1.000
_cell.length_c   1.000
_cell.angle_alpha   90.00
_cell.angle_beta   90.00
_cell.angle_gamma   90.00
#
_symmetry.space_group_name_H-M   'P 1'
#
loop_
_entity.id
_entity.type
_entity.pdbx_description
1 polymer ?
#
loop_
_entity_poly.entity_id
_entity_poly.type
_entity_poly.pdbx_seq_one_letter_code
_entity_poly.pdbx_strand_id
1 'polypeptide(L)'
;ALDLIRDRNLQKLTDSCLEGQFSNDDGTELVRLASRCLQYEPRERPNPKSLVAALSPLQKETEAPSYILMGIPYGATFSPQSPLAGACSRMDLTAIHEILESTGYKDDEGTANEVCTK
;
A
#
# COMPACT_ATOMS: atom_id res chain seq x y z
N ALA A 1 12.33 -3.97 10.88
CA ALA A 1 11.43 -4.45 9.81
C ALA A 1 11.99 -5.70 9.12
N LEU A 2 13.22 -5.69 8.61
CA LEU A 2 13.84 -6.86 7.97
C LEU A 2 13.93 -8.09 8.89
N ASP A 3 14.24 -7.90 10.16
CA ASP A 3 14.35 -9.00 11.13
C ASP A 3 13.00 -9.71 11.34
N LEU A 4 11.90 -8.97 11.35
CA LEU A 4 10.54 -9.55 11.44
C LEU A 4 10.21 -10.44 10.24
N ILE A 5 10.67 -10.08 9.05
CA ILE A 5 10.47 -10.89 7.82
C ILE A 5 11.36 -12.14 7.87
N ARG A 6 12.59 -12.02 8.38
CA ARG A 6 13.51 -13.14 8.57
C ARG A 6 13.03 -14.14 9.62
N ASP A 7 12.36 -13.66 10.66
CA ASP A 7 11.71 -14.49 11.68
C ASP A 7 10.52 -15.28 11.13
N ARG A 8 10.04 -14.93 9.92
CA ARG A 8 8.94 -15.59 9.21
C ARG A 8 7.66 -15.70 10.03
N ASN A 9 7.45 -14.79 10.97
CA ASN A 9 6.27 -14.80 11.82
C ASN A 9 5.11 -14.11 11.11
N LEU A 10 4.28 -14.90 10.43
CA LEU A 10 3.14 -14.41 9.64
C LEU A 10 2.21 -13.50 10.47
N GLN A 11 1.90 -13.86 11.71
CA GLN A 11 0.98 -13.08 12.57
C GLN A 11 1.50 -11.67 12.86
N LYS A 12 2.81 -11.49 12.98
CA LYS A 12 3.42 -10.17 13.20
C LYS A 12 3.61 -9.37 11.90
N LEU A 13 3.58 -10.03 10.75
CA LEU A 13 3.84 -9.45 9.44
C LEU A 13 2.56 -9.04 8.72
N THR A 14 1.47 -9.77 8.94
CA THR A 14 0.18 -9.50 8.32
C THR A 14 -0.49 -8.31 9.00
N ASP A 15 -0.97 -7.37 8.19
CA ASP A 15 -1.83 -6.29 8.67
C ASP A 15 -3.05 -6.87 9.36
N SER A 16 -3.40 -6.37 10.55
CA SER A 16 -4.58 -6.82 11.29
C SER A 16 -5.88 -6.72 10.49
N CYS A 17 -5.98 -5.79 9.55
CA CYS A 17 -7.12 -5.64 8.64
C CYS A 17 -7.22 -6.77 7.60
N LEU A 18 -6.16 -7.58 7.45
CA LEU A 18 -6.07 -8.72 6.54
C LEU A 18 -6.06 -10.06 7.28
N GLU A 19 -6.34 -10.05 8.59
CA GLU A 19 -6.41 -11.27 9.39
C GLU A 19 -7.52 -12.20 8.85
N GLY A 20 -7.19 -13.47 8.63
CA GLY A 20 -8.10 -14.47 8.07
C GLY A 20 -8.26 -14.44 6.54
N GLN A 21 -7.69 -13.47 5.83
CA GLN A 21 -7.80 -13.36 4.37
C GLN A 21 -6.86 -14.32 3.61
N PHE A 22 -5.79 -14.79 4.26
CA PHE A 22 -4.81 -15.71 3.69
C PHE A 22 -4.86 -17.05 4.41
N SER A 23 -4.71 -18.14 3.65
CA SER A 23 -4.42 -19.43 4.28
C SER A 23 -2.99 -19.42 4.84
N ASN A 24 -2.73 -20.26 5.84
CA ASN A 24 -1.39 -20.35 6.42
C ASN A 24 -0.32 -20.76 5.39
N ASP A 25 -0.70 -21.56 4.39
CA ASP A 25 0.19 -21.97 3.30
C ASP A 25 0.54 -20.80 2.38
N ASP A 26 -0.46 -20.06 1.89
CA ASP A 26 -0.23 -18.88 1.04
C ASP A 26 0.57 -17.81 1.78
N GLY A 27 0.24 -17.59 3.07
CA GLY A 27 0.97 -16.66 3.91
C GLY A 27 2.44 -17.06 4.07
N THR A 28 2.71 -18.33 4.30
CA THR A 28 4.08 -18.87 4.38
C THR A 28 4.83 -18.68 3.06
N GLU A 29 4.16 -18.90 1.94
CA GLU A 29 4.74 -18.72 0.61
C GLU A 29 5.03 -17.24 0.31
N LEU A 30 4.14 -16.32 0.67
CA LEU A 30 4.36 -14.87 0.55
C LEU A 30 5.56 -14.41 1.38
N VAL A 31 5.67 -14.86 2.62
CA VAL A 31 6.82 -14.57 3.49
C VAL A 31 8.11 -15.14 2.90
N ARG A 32 8.06 -16.34 2.29
CA ARG A 32 9.20 -16.95 1.61
C ARG A 32 9.64 -16.14 0.39
N LEU A 33 8.70 -15.64 -0.41
CA LEU A 33 8.98 -14.78 -1.56
C LEU A 33 9.58 -13.44 -1.11
N ALA A 34 8.99 -12.79 -0.11
CA ALA A 34 9.51 -11.55 0.47
C ALA A 34 10.94 -11.70 0.98
N SER A 35 11.23 -12.80 1.70
CA SER A 35 12.59 -13.12 2.16
C SER A 35 13.60 -13.20 1.00
N ARG A 36 13.21 -13.79 -0.13
CA ARG A 36 14.07 -13.89 -1.33
C ARG A 36 14.28 -12.55 -2.02
N CYS A 37 13.28 -11.67 -2.03
CA CYS A 37 13.41 -10.31 -2.55
C CYS A 37 14.37 -9.45 -1.74
N LEU A 38 14.52 -9.75 -0.45
CA LEU A 38 15.34 -9.01 0.50
C LEU A 38 16.75 -9.60 0.69
N GLN A 39 17.18 -10.50 -0.20
CA GLN A 39 18.53 -11.05 -0.14
C GLN A 39 19.58 -9.95 -0.29
N TYR A 40 20.64 -10.05 0.53
CA TYR A 40 21.73 -9.09 0.51
C TYR A 40 22.38 -9.07 -0.87
N GLU A 41 22.78 -10.24 -1.37
CA GLU A 41 23.37 -10.39 -2.69
C GLU A 41 22.33 -10.20 -3.80
N PRO A 42 22.52 -9.23 -4.71
CA PRO A 42 21.56 -8.96 -5.79
C PRO A 42 21.30 -10.17 -6.70
N ARG A 43 22.29 -11.05 -6.85
CA ARG A 43 22.22 -12.25 -7.70
C ARG A 43 21.29 -13.32 -7.13
N GLU A 44 21.04 -13.30 -5.83
CA GLU A 44 20.15 -14.24 -5.15
C GLU A 44 18.69 -13.77 -5.17
N ARG A 45 18.44 -12.49 -5.51
CA ARG A 45 17.10 -11.93 -5.63
C ARG A 45 16.39 -12.50 -6.87
N PRO A 46 15.10 -12.83 -6.78
CA PRO A 46 14.33 -13.28 -7.93
C PRO A 46 14.21 -12.15 -8.95
N ASN A 47 14.26 -12.51 -10.24
CA ASN A 47 13.93 -11.55 -11.29
C ASN A 47 12.42 -11.25 -11.27
N PRO A 48 11.97 -10.07 -11.72
CA PRO A 48 10.56 -9.71 -11.66
C PRO A 48 9.62 -10.69 -12.37
N LYS A 49 10.04 -11.30 -13.49
CA LYS A 49 9.20 -12.26 -14.21
C LYS A 49 8.95 -13.54 -13.39
N SER A 50 9.99 -14.07 -12.74
CA SER A 50 9.83 -15.26 -11.89
C SER A 50 9.08 -14.96 -10.60
N LEU A 51 9.20 -13.73 -10.08
CA LEU A 51 8.41 -13.27 -8.94
C LEU A 51 6.92 -13.20 -9.31
N VAL A 52 6.58 -12.58 -10.44
CA VAL A 52 5.19 -12.51 -10.92
C VAL A 52 4.62 -13.92 -11.10
N ALA A 53 5.35 -14.82 -11.77
CA ALA A 53 4.91 -16.20 -11.96
C ALA A 53 4.64 -16.94 -10.64
N ALA A 54 5.43 -16.66 -9.59
CA ALA A 54 5.22 -17.24 -8.26
C ALA A 54 4.06 -16.59 -7.49
N LEU A 55 3.78 -15.31 -7.73
CA LEU A 55 2.67 -14.59 -7.09
C LEU A 55 1.32 -14.87 -7.76
N SER A 56 1.29 -15.09 -9.08
CA SER A 56 0.06 -15.36 -9.83
C SER A 56 -0.84 -16.45 -9.23
N PRO A 57 -0.34 -17.63 -8.81
CA PRO A 57 -1.20 -18.64 -8.18
C PRO A 57 -1.70 -18.26 -6.78
N LEU A 58 -1.03 -17.34 -6.08
CA LEU A 58 -1.44 -16.86 -4.76
C LEU A 58 -2.52 -15.78 -4.85
N GLN A 59 -2.70 -15.18 -6.02
CA GLN A 59 -3.73 -14.19 -6.28
C GLN A 59 -5.10 -14.87 -6.44
N LYS A 60 -5.84 -15.00 -5.33
CA LYS A 60 -7.17 -15.63 -5.29
C LYS A 60 -8.30 -14.70 -5.72
N GLU A 61 -8.14 -13.40 -5.49
CA GLU A 61 -9.10 -12.39 -5.91
C GLU A 61 -8.72 -11.86 -7.31
N THR A 62 -9.63 -12.08 -8.27
CA THR A 62 -9.52 -11.54 -9.63
C THR A 62 -9.69 -10.02 -9.58
N GLU A 63 -8.99 -9.29 -10.47
CA GLU A 63 -9.03 -7.82 -10.55
C GLU A 63 -10.46 -7.26 -10.43
N ALA A 64 -10.80 -6.85 -9.21
CA ALA A 64 -12.01 -6.09 -8.97
C ALA A 64 -11.73 -4.66 -9.45
N PRO A 65 -12.58 -4.07 -10.29
CA PRO A 65 -12.49 -2.67 -10.62
C PRO A 65 -12.36 -1.81 -9.35
N SER A 66 -11.57 -0.74 -9.41
CA SER A 66 -11.26 0.10 -8.24
C SER A 66 -12.50 0.62 -7.50
N TYR A 67 -13.61 0.86 -8.21
CA TYR A 67 -14.87 1.27 -7.59
C TYR A 67 -15.45 0.18 -6.68
N ILE A 68 -15.29 -1.11 -6.99
CA ILE A 68 -15.73 -2.22 -6.13
C ILE A 68 -14.85 -2.27 -4.88
N LEU A 69 -13.54 -2.16 -5.04
CA LEU A 69 -12.58 -2.13 -3.93
C LEU A 69 -12.84 -0.96 -2.97
N MET A 70 -13.19 0.20 -3.51
CA MET A 70 -13.52 1.40 -2.72
C MET A 70 -14.95 1.39 -2.17
N GLY A 71 -15.73 0.32 -2.39
CA GLY A 71 -17.12 0.21 -1.95
C GLY A 71 -18.07 1.22 -2.62
N ILE A 72 -17.70 1.75 -3.79
CA ILE A 72 -18.46 2.75 -4.52
C ILE A 72 -19.55 2.05 -5.35
N PRO A 73 -20.84 2.39 -5.18
CA PRO A 73 -21.90 1.80 -6.00
C PRO A 73 -21.70 2.12 -7.48
N TYR A 74 -21.93 1.13 -8.35
CA TYR A 74 -21.84 1.34 -9.80
C TYR A 74 -22.88 2.36 -10.26
N GLY A 75 -22.43 3.46 -10.87
CA GLY A 75 -23.31 4.55 -11.27
C GLY A 75 -23.72 5.50 -10.14
N ALA A 76 -23.05 5.45 -8.98
CA ALA A 76 -23.19 6.51 -7.98
C ALA A 76 -22.80 7.85 -8.61
N THR A 77 -23.79 8.72 -8.79
CA THR A 77 -23.52 10.14 -8.96
C THR A 77 -22.88 10.59 -7.66
N PHE A 78 -21.64 11.09 -7.74
CA PHE A 78 -20.96 11.69 -6.60
C PHE A 78 -21.91 12.74 -5.99
N SER A 79 -22.53 12.38 -4.85
CA SER A 79 -23.34 13.28 -4.04
C SER A 79 -22.46 14.44 -3.55
N PRO A 80 -23.05 15.59 -3.18
CA PRO A 80 -22.55 16.92 -3.51
C PRO A 80 -21.03 17.03 -3.31
N GLN A 81 -20.35 17.54 -4.34
CA GLN A 81 -18.89 17.66 -4.35
C GLN A 81 -18.39 18.12 -2.99
N SER A 82 -17.54 17.30 -2.35
CA SER A 82 -16.86 17.73 -1.13
C SER A 82 -16.16 19.07 -1.41
N PRO A 83 -15.93 19.92 -0.40
CA PRO A 83 -15.23 21.19 -0.59
C PRO A 83 -13.92 21.00 -1.40
N LEU A 84 -13.19 19.92 -1.11
CA LEU A 84 -11.98 19.55 -1.85
C LEU A 84 -12.27 19.13 -3.29
N ALA A 85 -13.27 18.27 -3.53
CA ALA A 85 -13.64 17.85 -4.89
C ALA A 85 -14.08 19.05 -5.75
N GLY A 86 -14.80 20.01 -5.17
CA GLY A 86 -15.19 21.24 -5.84
C GLY A 86 -14.01 22.14 -6.17
N ALA A 87 -13.06 22.29 -5.25
CA ALA A 87 -11.82 23.05 -5.48
C ALA A 87 -10.97 22.40 -6.59
N CYS A 88 -10.78 21.07 -6.55
CA CYS A 88 -10.10 20.30 -7.60
C CYS A 88 -10.76 20.47 -8.97
N SER A 89 -12.08 20.39 -9.05
CA SER A 89 -12.81 20.55 -10.31
C SER A 89 -12.63 21.94 -10.92
N ARG A 90 -12.42 22.98 -10.10
CA ARG A 90 -12.14 24.35 -10.56
C ARG A 90 -10.65 24.63 -10.78
N MET A 91 -9.77 23.68 -10.45
CA MET A 91 -8.33 23.89 -10.36
C MET A 91 -7.95 25.06 -9.42
N ASP A 92 -8.72 25.22 -8.35
CA ASP A 92 -8.55 26.28 -7.36
C ASP A 92 -7.47 25.89 -6.34
N LEU A 93 -6.21 26.10 -6.72
CA LEU A 93 -5.05 25.68 -5.93
C LEU A 93 -5.01 26.33 -4.54
N THR A 94 -5.50 27.56 -4.41
CA THR A 94 -5.59 28.26 -3.13
C THR A 94 -6.58 27.56 -2.20
N ALA A 95 -7.79 27.29 -2.68
CA ALA A 95 -8.78 26.56 -1.88
C ALA A 95 -8.32 25.13 -1.55
N ILE A 96 -7.63 24.46 -2.48
CA ILE A 96 -7.03 23.14 -2.21
C ILE A 96 -6.00 23.24 -1.07
N HIS A 97 -5.09 24.20 -1.14
CA HIS A 97 -4.07 24.41 -0.12
C HIS A 97 -4.68 24.66 1.27
N GLU A 98 -5.64 25.59 1.37
CA GLU A 98 -6.33 25.90 2.63
C GLU A 98 -7.04 24.67 3.22
N ILE A 99 -7.68 23.87 2.38
CA ILE A 99 -8.34 22.63 2.82
C ILE A 99 -7.31 21.62 3.33
N LEU A 100 -6.19 21.40 2.63
CA LEU A 100 -5.13 20.49 3.07
C LEU A 100 -4.51 20.95 4.40
N GLU A 101 -4.22 22.24 4.53
CA GLU A 101 -3.69 22.83 5.76
C GLU A 101 -4.65 22.63 6.95
N SER A 102 -5.96 22.84 6.71
CA SER A 102 -7.00 22.64 7.74
C SER A 102 -7.21 21.19 8.16
N THR A 103 -6.87 20.23 7.28
CA THR A 103 -7.00 18.78 7.53
C THR A 103 -5.74 18.17 8.15
N GLY A 104 -4.73 18.99 8.47
CA GLY A 104 -3.52 18.57 9.18
C GLY A 104 -2.32 18.32 8.26
N TYR A 105 -2.45 18.55 6.95
CA TYR A 105 -1.32 18.54 6.01
C TYR A 105 -0.67 19.93 5.98
N LYS A 106 0.04 20.27 7.06
CA LYS A 106 0.87 21.47 7.12
C LYS A 106 2.23 21.19 6.47
N ASP A 107 2.93 22.24 6.04
CA ASP A 107 4.33 22.11 5.65
C ASP A 107 5.11 21.41 6.78
N ASP A 108 5.97 20.46 6.39
CA ASP A 108 6.90 19.77 7.29
C ASP A 108 8.01 20.75 7.75
N GLU A 109 7.62 21.83 8.42
CA GLU A 109 8.52 22.81 9.02
C GLU A 109 9.09 22.23 10.32
N GLY A 110 9.85 21.12 10.21
CA GLY A 110 10.39 20.46 11.41
C GLY A 110 11.14 19.14 11.23
N THR A 111 11.03 18.41 10.12
CA THR A 111 12.00 17.35 9.84
C THR A 111 13.16 17.97 9.08
N ALA A 112 14.15 18.44 9.84
CA ALA A 112 15.51 18.39 9.33
C ALA A 112 15.68 17.03 8.68
N ASN A 113 16.19 16.99 7.44
CA ASN A 113 16.76 15.78 6.86
C ASN A 113 17.72 15.21 7.90
N GLU A 114 17.24 14.32 8.77
CA GLU A 114 18.08 13.42 9.53
C GLU A 114 18.58 12.42 8.52
N VAL A 115 19.64 12.85 7.83
CA VAL A 115 20.59 11.98 7.18
C VAL A 115 20.96 10.97 8.25
N CYS A 116 20.40 9.76 8.12
CA CYS A 116 20.76 8.60 8.92
C CYS A 116 22.28 8.44 8.81
N THR A 117 22.98 8.99 9.80
CA THR A 117 24.43 9.06 9.82
C THR A 117 24.93 7.91 10.68
N LYS A 118 25.28 6.85 9.95
CA LYS A 118 26.00 5.63 10.34
C LYS A 118 25.26 4.62 11.23
#